data_AF-A0A535IX87-F1
#
_entry.id   AF-A0A535IX87-F1
#
_cell.length_a   1.000
_cell.length_b   1.000
_cell.length_c   1.000
_cell.angle_alpha   90.00
_cell.angle_beta   90.00
_cell.angle_gamma   90.00
#
_symmetry.space_group_name_H-M   'P 1'
#
loop_
_entity.id
_entity.type
_entity.pdbx_description
1 polymer ?
#
loop_
_entity_poly.entity_id
_entity_poly.type
_entity_poly.pdbx_seq_one_letter_code
_entity_poly.pdbx_strand_id
1 'polypeptide(L)'
;MADYRRLFRRARQYGLGLTVHTGEAGPVEEVARVVELLEPDRIGHGVKAAYDPRAMAMIRERAIVLEICPSSNLNTKVVSGWDEFRWIFDTLRRNEVRFTINTDGPEMLKTYIRDELAQLGRLAILSLDDQRAAAETSLAASFVPNVSDVPPPGREPARREVVEREEA
;
A
#
# COMPACT_ATOMS: atom_id res chain seq x y z
N MET A 1 13.08 -15.53 8.78
CA MET A 1 11.62 -15.46 8.97
C MET A 1 11.17 -15.92 10.36
N ALA A 2 11.60 -17.08 10.87
CA ALA A 2 11.22 -17.55 12.21
C ALA A 2 11.56 -16.55 13.34
N ASP A 3 12.69 -15.84 13.23
CA ASP A 3 13.11 -14.84 14.21
C ASP A 3 12.17 -13.63 14.29
N TYR A 4 11.53 -13.26 13.17
CA TYR A 4 10.61 -12.12 13.11
C TYR A 4 9.23 -12.45 13.69
N ARG A 5 8.81 -13.73 13.69
CA ARG A 5 7.51 -14.13 14.26
C ARG A 5 7.38 -13.70 15.72
N ARG A 6 8.44 -13.86 16.51
CA ARG A 6 8.45 -13.46 17.92
C ARG A 6 8.32 -11.94 18.08
N LEU A 7 8.94 -11.16 17.19
CA LEU A 7 8.87 -9.71 17.20
C LEU A 7 7.46 -9.21 16.82
N PHE A 8 6.86 -9.75 15.77
CA PHE A 8 5.49 -9.42 15.35
C PHE A 8 4.47 -9.75 16.45
N ARG A 9 4.58 -10.95 17.06
CA ARG A 9 3.74 -11.33 18.21
C ARG A 9 3.88 -10.36 19.37
N ARG A 10 5.12 -9.94 19.69
CA ARG A 10 5.36 -8.97 20.76
C ARG A 10 4.75 -7.61 20.40
N ALA A 11 4.98 -7.10 19.20
CA ALA A 11 4.41 -5.82 18.77
C ALA A 11 2.86 -5.83 18.84
N ARG A 12 2.21 -6.92 18.41
CA ARG A 12 0.76 -7.11 18.54
C ARG A 12 0.29 -7.09 20.00
N GLN A 13 1.03 -7.72 20.92
CA GLN A 13 0.71 -7.72 22.36
C GLN A 13 0.75 -6.32 22.98
N TYR A 14 1.52 -5.40 22.41
CA TYR A 14 1.55 -3.98 22.82
C TYR A 14 0.57 -3.10 22.03
N GLY A 15 -0.31 -3.69 21.21
CA GLY A 15 -1.31 -2.95 20.44
C GLY A 15 -0.77 -2.17 19.24
N LEU A 16 0.44 -2.49 18.76
CA LEU A 16 1.00 -1.87 17.56
C LEU A 16 0.42 -2.50 16.29
N GLY A 17 0.08 -1.66 15.32
CA GLY A 17 -0.26 -2.10 13.97
C GLY A 17 0.95 -2.67 13.24
N LEU A 18 0.73 -3.73 12.47
CA LEU A 18 1.78 -4.51 11.80
C LEU A 18 1.69 -4.36 10.29
N THR A 19 2.77 -3.87 9.68
CA THR A 19 2.98 -3.94 8.23
C THR A 19 4.30 -4.62 7.92
N VAL A 20 4.39 -5.26 6.76
CA VAL A 20 5.60 -5.96 6.30
C VAL A 20 5.73 -5.84 4.78
N HIS A 21 6.94 -5.58 4.28
CA HIS A 21 7.20 -5.65 2.84
C HIS A 21 7.29 -7.11 2.40
N THR A 22 6.46 -7.52 1.45
CA THR A 22 6.56 -8.81 0.77
C THR A 22 5.79 -8.77 -0.55
N GLY A 23 6.02 -9.74 -1.43
CA GLY A 23 5.38 -9.79 -2.75
C GLY A 23 5.86 -8.70 -3.70
N GLU A 24 7.01 -8.08 -3.40
CA GLU A 24 7.76 -7.20 -4.27
C GLU A 24 8.96 -7.97 -4.86
N ALA A 25 9.96 -8.26 -4.03
CA ALA A 25 11.03 -9.20 -4.35
C ALA A 25 10.63 -10.65 -4.04
N GLY A 26 11.48 -11.61 -4.40
CA GLY A 26 11.30 -13.02 -4.03
C GLY A 26 10.26 -13.79 -4.87
N PRO A 27 10.05 -15.09 -4.57
CA PRO A 27 9.09 -15.94 -5.28
C PRO A 27 7.63 -15.63 -4.90
N VAL A 28 6.68 -16.02 -5.75
CA VAL A 28 5.24 -15.72 -5.57
C VAL A 28 4.69 -16.33 -4.27
N GLU A 29 5.14 -17.53 -3.92
CA GLU A 29 4.70 -18.30 -2.75
C GLU A 29 5.13 -17.66 -1.41
N GLU A 30 6.05 -16.68 -1.47
CA GLU A 30 6.52 -15.98 -0.29
C GLU A 30 5.41 -15.22 0.43
N VAL A 31 4.47 -14.63 -0.32
CA VAL A 31 3.39 -13.81 0.25
C VAL A 31 2.53 -14.63 1.21
N ALA A 32 2.05 -15.80 0.77
CA ALA A 32 1.25 -16.69 1.62
C ALA A 32 2.02 -17.13 2.87
N ARG A 33 3.32 -17.47 2.72
CA ARG A 33 4.17 -17.87 3.85
C ARG A 33 4.35 -16.74 4.87
N VAL A 34 4.53 -15.51 4.40
CA VAL A 34 4.64 -14.32 5.27
C VAL A 34 3.34 -14.06 6.00
N VAL A 35 2.20 -14.13 5.30
CA VAL A 35 0.87 -13.99 5.90
C VAL A 35 0.66 -15.04 6.99
N GLU A 36 0.97 -16.31 6.72
CA GLU A 36 0.86 -17.40 7.69
C GLU A 36 1.71 -17.21 8.94
N LEU A 37 2.95 -16.74 8.75
CA LEU A 37 3.93 -16.71 9.83
C LEU A 37 3.81 -15.45 10.69
N LEU A 38 3.63 -14.29 10.05
CA LEU A 38 3.73 -12.99 10.68
C LEU A 38 2.36 -12.38 10.99
N GLU A 39 1.30 -12.84 10.32
CA GLU A 39 -0.07 -12.36 10.50
C GLU A 39 -0.13 -10.81 10.49
N PRO A 40 0.33 -10.13 9.42
CA PRO A 40 0.37 -8.67 9.40
C PRO A 40 -1.05 -8.08 9.22
N ASP A 41 -1.23 -6.81 9.58
CA ASP A 41 -2.48 -6.08 9.31
C ASP A 41 -2.46 -5.45 7.91
N ARG A 42 -1.26 -5.11 7.40
CA ARG A 42 -1.02 -4.60 6.03
C ARG A 42 0.23 -5.20 5.39
N ILE A 43 0.31 -5.18 4.07
CA ILE A 43 1.48 -5.64 3.31
C ILE A 43 1.99 -4.50 2.42
N GLY A 44 3.25 -4.12 2.60
CA GLY A 44 3.99 -3.25 1.69
C GLY A 44 4.09 -3.90 0.31
N HIS A 45 3.57 -3.22 -0.71
CA HIS A 45 3.38 -3.71 -2.08
C HIS A 45 2.39 -4.87 -2.21
N GLY A 46 2.85 -6.12 -2.05
CA GLY A 46 2.01 -7.31 -2.19
C GLY A 46 1.52 -7.62 -3.61
N VAL A 47 2.06 -6.98 -4.66
CA VAL A 47 1.58 -7.15 -6.04
C VAL A 47 1.64 -8.60 -6.54
N LYS A 48 2.61 -9.39 -6.05
CA LYS A 48 2.71 -10.82 -6.38
C LYS A 48 1.56 -11.67 -5.82
N ALA A 49 0.77 -11.17 -4.87
CA ALA A 49 -0.40 -11.86 -4.36
C ALA A 49 -1.40 -12.19 -5.49
N ALA A 50 -1.50 -11.35 -6.51
CA ALA A 50 -2.39 -11.58 -7.66
C ALA A 50 -2.09 -12.90 -8.41
N TYR A 51 -0.89 -13.43 -8.28
CA TYR A 51 -0.46 -14.68 -8.93
C TYR A 51 -0.69 -15.93 -8.06
N ASP A 52 -1.07 -15.77 -6.79
CA ASP A 52 -1.28 -16.88 -5.86
C ASP A 52 -2.70 -16.84 -5.25
N PRO A 53 -3.61 -17.71 -5.71
CA PRO A 53 -4.95 -17.84 -5.15
C PRO A 53 -4.97 -18.10 -3.64
N ARG A 54 -3.98 -18.84 -3.11
CA ARG A 54 -3.86 -19.10 -1.67
C ARG A 54 -3.54 -17.81 -0.93
N ALA A 55 -2.58 -17.03 -1.42
CA ALA A 55 -2.25 -15.73 -0.83
C ALA A 55 -3.48 -14.79 -0.82
N MET A 56 -4.18 -14.67 -1.95
CA MET A 56 -5.38 -13.81 -2.04
C MET A 56 -6.48 -14.26 -1.07
N ALA A 57 -6.75 -15.57 -0.96
CA ALA A 57 -7.74 -16.09 -0.03
C ALA A 57 -7.39 -15.72 1.42
N MET A 58 -6.14 -15.92 1.84
CA MET A 58 -5.71 -15.58 3.19
C MET A 58 -5.73 -14.07 3.47
N ILE A 59 -5.32 -13.26 2.50
CA ILE A 59 -5.35 -11.79 2.58
C ILE A 59 -6.79 -11.31 2.76
N ARG A 60 -7.73 -11.82 1.95
CA ARG A 60 -9.15 -11.50 2.05
C ARG A 60 -9.74 -11.94 3.40
N GLU A 61 -9.56 -13.20 3.77
CA GLU A 61 -10.12 -13.78 5.01
C GLU A 61 -9.66 -13.03 6.27
N ARG A 62 -8.41 -12.58 6.28
CA ARG A 62 -7.82 -11.84 7.41
C ARG A 62 -7.97 -10.33 7.28
N ALA A 63 -8.64 -9.86 6.23
CA ALA A 63 -8.82 -8.46 5.93
C ALA A 63 -7.49 -7.68 5.86
N ILE A 64 -6.42 -8.29 5.33
CA ILE A 64 -5.12 -7.63 5.15
C ILE A 64 -5.22 -6.63 3.99
N VAL A 65 -4.63 -5.45 4.14
CA VAL A 65 -4.63 -4.41 3.10
C VAL A 65 -3.27 -4.33 2.41
N LEU A 66 -3.27 -4.31 1.08
CA LEU A 66 -2.04 -4.14 0.27
C LEU A 66 -1.73 -2.65 0.06
N GLU A 67 -0.50 -2.25 0.33
CA GLU A 67 0.02 -0.89 0.14
C GLU A 67 0.72 -0.79 -1.23
N ILE A 68 -0.04 -0.64 -2.32
CA ILE A 68 0.50 -0.74 -3.69
C ILE A 68 1.15 0.58 -4.13
N CYS A 69 2.34 0.48 -4.73
CA CYS A 69 3.15 1.63 -5.16
C CYS A 69 3.46 1.53 -6.66
N PRO A 70 2.55 1.95 -7.57
CA PRO A 70 2.64 1.62 -9.00
C PRO A 70 3.95 2.04 -9.66
N SER A 71 4.34 3.31 -9.55
CA SER A 71 5.61 3.77 -10.13
C SER A 71 6.83 3.08 -9.51
N SER A 72 6.81 2.83 -8.19
CA SER A 72 7.90 2.09 -7.53
C SER A 72 8.03 0.67 -8.10
N ASN A 73 6.92 -0.06 -8.21
CA ASN A 73 6.92 -1.43 -8.71
C ASN A 73 7.35 -1.55 -10.18
N LEU A 74 7.08 -0.53 -11.00
CA LEU A 74 7.62 -0.45 -12.37
C LEU A 74 9.13 -0.13 -12.35
N ASN A 75 9.57 0.82 -11.53
CA ASN A 75 10.96 1.21 -11.41
C ASN A 75 11.85 0.06 -10.91
N THR A 76 11.35 -0.74 -9.97
CA THR A 76 12.03 -1.94 -9.46
C THR A 76 11.88 -3.15 -10.39
N LYS A 77 11.12 -3.02 -11.49
CA LYS A 77 10.83 -4.06 -12.49
C LYS A 77 10.16 -5.31 -11.90
N VAL A 78 9.50 -5.15 -10.76
CA VAL A 78 8.67 -6.19 -10.16
C VAL A 78 7.42 -6.42 -10.98
N VAL A 79 6.90 -5.34 -11.56
CA VAL A 79 5.84 -5.36 -12.57
C VAL A 79 6.46 -4.89 -13.88
N SER A 80 6.25 -5.64 -14.95
CA SER A 80 6.86 -5.44 -16.26
C SER A 80 6.26 -4.28 -17.06
N GLY A 81 5.04 -3.86 -16.75
CA GLY A 81 4.37 -2.76 -17.43
C GLY A 81 2.93 -2.52 -16.97
N TRP A 82 2.30 -1.51 -17.58
CA TRP A 82 0.95 -1.08 -17.22
C TRP A 82 -0.14 -2.11 -17.53
N ASP A 83 0.05 -2.96 -18.56
CA ASP A 83 -0.90 -4.04 -18.88
C ASP A 83 -0.90 -5.13 -17.80
N GLU A 84 0.27 -5.46 -17.26
CA GLU A 84 0.38 -6.33 -16.10
C GLU A 84 -0.29 -5.70 -14.89
N PHE A 85 -0.09 -4.39 -14.65
CA PHE A 85 -0.79 -3.69 -13.58
C PHE A 85 -2.31 -3.72 -13.73
N ARG A 86 -2.84 -3.56 -14.94
CA ARG A 86 -4.27 -3.70 -15.21
C ARG A 86 -4.77 -5.09 -14.79
N TRP A 87 -4.04 -6.13 -15.18
CA TRP A 87 -4.37 -7.50 -14.78
C TRP A 87 -4.28 -7.71 -13.25
N ILE A 88 -3.25 -7.16 -12.59
CA ILE A 88 -3.08 -7.24 -11.13
C ILE A 88 -4.29 -6.60 -10.44
N PHE A 89 -4.62 -5.35 -10.74
CA PHE A 89 -5.75 -4.65 -10.10
C PHE A 89 -7.09 -5.33 -10.38
N ASP A 90 -7.33 -5.82 -11.60
CA ASP A 90 -8.52 -6.62 -11.92
C ASP A 90 -8.60 -7.89 -11.08
N THR A 91 -7.48 -8.59 -10.94
CA THR A 91 -7.40 -9.86 -10.21
C THR A 91 -7.64 -9.65 -8.72
N LEU A 92 -7.01 -8.63 -8.12
CA LEU A 92 -7.21 -8.29 -6.71
C LEU A 92 -8.67 -7.93 -6.43
N ARG A 93 -9.30 -7.10 -7.27
CA ARG A 93 -10.71 -6.70 -7.12
C ARG A 93 -11.67 -7.88 -7.23
N ARG A 94 -11.48 -8.76 -8.22
CA ARG A 94 -12.32 -9.96 -8.39
C ARG A 94 -12.23 -10.92 -7.20
N ASN A 95 -11.12 -10.89 -6.47
CA ASN A 95 -10.89 -11.70 -5.28
C ASN A 95 -11.11 -10.92 -3.97
N GLU A 96 -11.76 -9.75 -4.04
CA GLU A 96 -12.08 -8.91 -2.87
C GLU A 96 -10.86 -8.56 -1.99
N VAL A 97 -9.68 -8.49 -2.59
CA VAL A 97 -8.46 -8.06 -1.92
C VAL A 97 -8.41 -6.53 -1.89
N ARG A 98 -8.34 -5.98 -0.68
CA ARG A 98 -8.30 -4.54 -0.45
C ARG A 98 -6.89 -3.99 -0.66
N PHE A 99 -6.79 -2.82 -1.27
CA PHE A 99 -5.52 -2.14 -1.50
C PHE A 99 -5.63 -0.63 -1.36
N THR A 100 -4.49 0.02 -1.14
CA THR A 100 -4.29 1.46 -1.19
C THR A 100 -3.29 1.80 -2.29
N ILE A 101 -3.28 3.08 -2.71
CA ILE A 101 -2.28 3.61 -3.65
C ILE A 101 -1.33 4.51 -2.89
N ASN A 102 -0.03 4.27 -3.05
CA ASN A 102 1.04 4.90 -2.29
C ASN A 102 2.20 5.29 -3.21
N THR A 103 3.08 6.18 -2.71
CA THR A 103 4.24 6.69 -3.46
C THR A 103 5.54 5.93 -3.19
N ASP A 104 5.57 5.11 -2.15
CA ASP A 104 6.79 4.51 -1.60
C ASP A 104 7.78 5.57 -1.09
N GLY A 105 8.97 5.71 -1.71
CA GLY A 105 9.97 6.72 -1.38
C GLY A 105 9.95 7.95 -2.31
N PRO A 106 9.08 8.95 -2.09
CA PRO A 106 8.86 10.06 -3.03
C PRO A 106 10.11 10.91 -3.30
N GLU A 107 11.00 11.07 -2.31
CA GLU A 107 12.25 11.83 -2.48
C GLU A 107 13.20 11.12 -3.45
N MET A 108 13.34 9.80 -3.33
CA MET A 108 14.23 9.00 -4.16
C MET A 108 13.64 8.71 -5.54
N LEU A 109 12.34 8.39 -5.59
CA LEU A 109 11.64 7.94 -6.79
C LEU A 109 11.01 9.08 -7.58
N LYS A 110 10.97 10.29 -7.00
CA LYS A 110 10.29 11.48 -7.56
C LYS A 110 8.82 11.21 -7.88
N THR A 111 8.17 10.42 -7.03
CA THR A 111 6.76 10.04 -7.12
C THR A 111 5.89 10.96 -6.28
N TYR A 112 4.66 11.23 -6.75
CA TYR A 112 3.68 12.05 -6.03
C TYR A 112 2.31 11.39 -6.11
N ILE A 113 1.57 11.38 -5.00
CA ILE A 113 0.29 10.64 -4.93
C ILE A 113 -0.72 11.12 -5.98
N ARG A 114 -0.74 12.43 -6.28
CA ARG A 114 -1.54 13.01 -7.35
C ARG A 114 -1.21 12.38 -8.70
N ASP A 115 0.07 12.18 -8.97
CA ASP A 115 0.56 11.71 -10.26
C ASP A 115 0.33 10.20 -10.40
N GLU A 116 0.48 9.41 -9.32
CA GLU A 116 0.09 7.99 -9.27
C GLU A 116 -1.39 7.81 -9.65
N LEU A 117 -2.29 8.51 -8.95
CA LEU A 117 -3.73 8.43 -9.19
C LEU A 117 -4.12 8.93 -10.59
N ALA A 118 -3.53 10.05 -11.03
CA ALA A 118 -3.77 10.59 -12.37
C ALA A 118 -3.31 9.62 -13.46
N GLN A 119 -2.19 8.93 -13.28
CA GLN A 119 -1.68 7.96 -14.24
C GLN A 119 -2.58 6.72 -14.33
N LEU A 120 -2.96 6.13 -13.18
CA LEU A 120 -3.89 5.01 -13.13
C LEU A 120 -5.25 5.34 -13.76
N GLY A 121 -5.75 6.56 -13.54
CA GLY A 121 -6.98 7.06 -14.15
C GLY A 121 -6.87 7.25 -15.65
N ARG A 122 -5.80 7.91 -16.15
CA ARG A 122 -5.58 8.14 -17.59
C ARG A 122 -5.44 6.84 -18.38
N LEU A 123 -4.86 5.80 -17.77
CA LEU A 123 -4.67 4.48 -18.38
C LEU A 123 -5.91 3.56 -18.24
N ALA A 124 -6.98 4.09 -17.65
CA ALA A 124 -8.21 3.37 -17.33
C ALA A 124 -7.95 2.06 -16.55
N ILE A 125 -6.93 2.07 -15.69
CA ILE A 125 -6.62 0.95 -14.78
C ILE A 125 -7.53 1.02 -13.56
N LEU A 126 -7.66 2.21 -12.98
CA LEU A 126 -8.60 2.49 -11.89
C LEU A 126 -9.57 3.61 -12.30
N SER A 127 -10.87 3.34 -12.19
CA SER A 127 -11.91 4.36 -12.32
C SER A 127 -11.82 5.38 -11.17
N LEU A 128 -12.58 6.47 -11.27
CA LEU A 128 -12.65 7.46 -10.19
C LEU A 128 -13.22 6.83 -8.89
N ASP A 129 -14.16 5.90 -9.02
CA ASP A 129 -14.75 5.22 -7.87
C ASP A 129 -13.77 4.21 -7.26
N ASP A 130 -12.97 3.52 -8.07
CA ASP A 130 -11.87 2.68 -7.57
C ASP A 130 -10.85 3.52 -6.78
N GLN A 131 -10.51 4.71 -7.27
CA GLN A 131 -9.57 5.62 -6.60
C GLN A 131 -10.14 6.14 -5.26
N ARG A 132 -11.45 6.44 -5.21
CA ARG A 132 -12.14 6.81 -3.96
C ARG A 132 -12.14 5.66 -2.97
N ALA A 133 -12.48 4.44 -3.42
CA ALA A 133 -12.47 3.25 -2.58
C ALA A 133 -11.08 2.94 -2.02
N ALA A 134 -10.01 3.13 -2.81
CA ALA A 134 -8.63 3.01 -2.33
C ALA A 134 -8.28 4.07 -1.27
N ALA A 135 -8.77 5.31 -1.43
CA ALA A 135 -8.59 6.37 -0.45
C ALA A 135 -9.35 6.10 0.86
N GLU A 136 -10.61 5.64 0.78
CA GLU A 136 -11.41 5.23 1.94
C GLU A 136 -10.77 4.03 2.66
N THR A 137 -10.27 3.05 1.90
CA THR A 137 -9.50 1.92 2.43
C THR A 137 -8.26 2.42 3.19
N SER A 138 -7.58 3.45 2.69
CA SER A 138 -6.39 4.01 3.35
C SER A 138 -6.70 4.65 4.71
N LEU A 139 -7.85 5.32 4.83
CA LEU A 139 -8.33 5.88 6.10
C LEU A 139 -8.70 4.75 7.07
N ALA A 140 -9.49 3.77 6.60
CA ALA A 140 -9.92 2.64 7.42
C ALA A 140 -8.76 1.73 7.88
N ALA A 141 -7.69 1.64 7.09
CA ALA A 141 -6.49 0.84 7.38
C ALA A 141 -5.37 1.65 8.06
N SER A 142 -5.63 2.90 8.45
CA SER A 142 -4.64 3.71 9.17
C SER A 142 -4.41 3.16 10.57
N PHE A 143 -3.15 3.14 11.01
CA PHE A 143 -2.80 2.86 12.42
C PHE A 143 -2.94 4.10 13.32
N VAL A 144 -3.38 5.23 12.76
CA VAL A 144 -3.63 6.46 13.51
C VAL A 144 -5.08 6.48 13.97
N PRO A 145 -5.36 6.56 15.29
CA PRO A 145 -6.72 6.70 15.78
C PRO A 145 -7.31 8.03 15.30
N ASN A 146 -8.62 8.06 15.07
CA ASN A 146 -9.37 9.28 14.71
C ASN A 146 -8.87 9.96 13.43
N VAL A 147 -8.34 9.21 12.47
CA VAL A 147 -7.85 9.76 11.18
C VAL A 147 -8.93 10.55 10.43
N SER A 148 -10.20 10.19 10.59
CA SER A 148 -11.35 10.88 10.00
C SER A 148 -11.66 12.23 10.65
N ASP A 149 -11.11 12.50 11.84
CA ASP A 149 -11.27 13.77 12.55
C ASP A 149 -10.25 14.81 12.07
N VAL A 150 -9.27 14.40 11.25
CA VAL A 150 -8.33 15.32 10.61
C VAL A 150 -9.11 16.10 9.54
N PRO A 151 -9.27 17.43 9.70
CA PRO A 151 -9.98 18.22 8.72
C PRO A 151 -9.28 18.11 7.36
N PRO A 152 -10.03 18.06 6.24
CA PRO A 152 -9.42 18.06 4.92
C PRO A 152 -8.54 19.30 4.79
N PRO A 153 -7.41 19.21 4.07
CA PRO A 153 -6.56 20.37 3.84
C PRO A 153 -7.41 21.50 3.27
N GLY A 154 -7.25 22.69 3.83
CA GLY A 154 -7.92 23.89 3.31
C GLY A 154 -7.63 24.04 1.82
N ARG A 155 -8.62 24.53 1.06
CA ARG A 155 -8.43 24.80 -0.38
C ARG A 155 -7.44 25.94 -0.63
N GLU A 156 -7.17 26.76 0.38
CA GLU A 156 -6.15 27.78 0.32
C GLU A 156 -4.76 27.15 0.48
N PRO A 157 -3.81 27.45 -0.42
CA PRO A 157 -2.42 27.04 -0.24
C PRO A 157 -1.91 27.51 1.12
N ALA A 158 -1.14 26.65 1.82
CA ALA A 158 -0.44 27.06 3.02
C ALA A 158 0.41 28.30 2.71
N ARG A 159 0.24 29.38 3.50
CA ARG A 159 1.07 30.57 3.38
C ARG A 159 2.49 30.16 3.74
N ARG A 160 3.45 30.42 2.85
CA ARG A 160 4.87 30.26 3.18
C ARG A 160 5.25 31.42 4.10
N GLU A 161 5.47 31.12 5.37
CA GLU A 161 6.13 32.06 6.28
C GLU A 161 7.64 32.03 6.00
N VAL A 162 8.25 33.22 5.97
CA VAL A 162 9.70 33.34 5.87
C VAL A 162 10.25 32.87 7.21
N VAL A 163 10.83 31.67 7.24
CA VAL A 163 11.56 31.18 8.40
C VAL A 163 12.95 31.82 8.36
N GLU A 164 13.17 32.83 9.19
CA GLU A 164 14.53 33.33 9.46
C GLU A 164 15.32 32.18 10.09
N ARG A 165 16.35 31.71 9.39
CA ARG A 165 17.29 30.74 9.94
C ARG A 165 18.38 31.55 10.63
N GLU A 166 18.56 31.36 11.93
CA GLU A 166 19.77 31.85 12.61
C GLU A 166 20.98 31.15 11.96
N GLU A 167 21.97 31.95 11.54
CA GLU A 167 23.24 31.44 11.03
C GLU A 167 23.93 30.64 12.14
N ALA A 168 24.29 29.40 11.82
CA ALA A 168 24.95 28.46 12.72
C ALA A 168 26.44 28.79 12.92
#